data_AF-A0A451A2E1-F1
#
_entry.id   AF-A0A451A2E1-F1
#
_cell.length_a   1.000
_cell.length_b   1.000
_cell.length_c   1.000
_cell.angle_alpha   90.00
_cell.angle_beta   90.00
_cell.angle_gamma   90.00
#
_symmetry.space_group_name_H-M   'P 1'
#
loop_
_entity.id
_entity.type
_entity.pdbx_description
1 polymer ?
#
loop_
_entity_poly.entity_id
_entity_poly.type
_entity_poly.pdbx_seq_one_letter_code
_entity_poly.pdbx_strand_id
1 'polypeptide(L)'
;MSRISNIKGVLKHFGGLPRYFPEHTQILVRADSDITGILQLVDKRLYVGKVGSGTHKNATDILSSFGIGKNDYNNKSVPDLPDVHNISARKAIELLLEGKLDAVFDTSGELKINDPKFKKKLRMISLNKEDQNRIKKDHPYTSFKQVKDHEGKEYGVMFSRALLIAGPEGADVEIRHDTIISFIETLIDNLEIEIQRTGKNIETFATGNLIARGITIDLHPAAKEYYQEQGILLNISTLQWMAIFLFLMLVLALLSYLGVNWKWSIWLRFWGQNRFRTGWNRTARTWNILIGNAFAITLWVSSFVLLLAVIAILSWEDQYALTHDVHNRFADLHLGELLTWLITFAATGFSQDLFPHSLFGKIAATIIPIIGLGGVVFVFNVSEKQNF
;
A
#
# COMPACT_ATOMS: atom_id res chain seq x y z
N MET A 1 -12.66 -13.28 -30.70
CA MET A 1 -11.35 -13.27 -30.00
C MET A 1 -10.27 -12.72 -30.94
N SER A 2 -10.09 -11.39 -31.03
CA SER A 2 -9.04 -10.79 -31.88
C SER A 2 -8.98 -9.28 -31.64
N ARG A 3 -8.43 -8.81 -30.50
CA ARG A 3 -8.07 -7.38 -30.30
C ARG A 3 -7.27 -7.08 -29.02
N ILE A 4 -6.39 -8.00 -28.56
CA ILE A 4 -5.46 -7.71 -27.44
C ILE A 4 -3.99 -7.77 -27.91
N SER A 5 -3.73 -7.83 -29.22
CA SER A 5 -2.37 -8.05 -29.74
C SER A 5 -1.51 -6.80 -29.94
N ASN A 6 -1.99 -5.58 -29.61
CA ASN A 6 -1.23 -4.36 -29.92
C ASN A 6 -1.45 -3.21 -28.93
N ILE A 7 -1.16 -3.42 -27.65
CA ILE A 7 -1.01 -2.28 -26.73
C ILE A 7 0.49 -1.98 -26.60
N LYS A 8 1.02 -1.24 -27.58
CA LYS A 8 2.32 -0.56 -27.49
C LYS A 8 2.09 0.87 -26.99
N GLY A 9 1.88 0.98 -25.68
CA GLY A 9 1.75 2.25 -24.97
C GLY A 9 1.71 1.99 -23.47
N VAL A 10 2.16 2.95 -22.66
CA VAL A 10 1.91 2.89 -21.21
C VAL A 10 0.40 2.80 -21.03
N LEU A 11 -0.06 1.71 -20.43
CA LEU A 11 -1.44 1.51 -20.01
C LEU A 11 -1.73 2.49 -18.87
N LYS A 12 -1.95 3.75 -19.22
CA LYS A 12 -2.48 4.74 -18.29
C LYS A 12 -3.94 4.36 -18.02
N HIS A 13 -4.38 4.53 -16.78
CA HIS A 13 -5.80 4.54 -16.38
C HIS A 13 -6.49 3.21 -16.01
N PHE A 14 -5.78 2.15 -15.62
CA PHE A 14 -6.47 1.07 -14.89
C PHE A 14 -6.76 1.52 -13.45
N GLY A 15 -7.98 1.28 -12.98
CA GLY A 15 -8.38 1.52 -11.60
C GLY A 15 -8.40 0.22 -10.81
N GLY A 16 -7.70 0.16 -9.69
CA GLY A 16 -7.78 -0.95 -8.75
C GLY A 16 -9.16 -1.02 -8.11
N LEU A 17 -9.71 -2.24 -8.01
CA LEU A 17 -10.90 -2.54 -7.23
C LEU A 17 -10.43 -3.21 -5.91
N PRO A 18 -10.76 -4.47 -5.56
CA PRO A 18 -10.15 -5.13 -4.41
C PRO A 18 -8.81 -5.83 -4.71
N ARG A 19 -7.92 -5.80 -3.72
CA ARG A 19 -6.83 -6.78 -3.54
C ARG A 19 -7.43 -8.09 -3.00
N TYR A 20 -6.89 -9.23 -3.45
CA TYR A 20 -7.25 -10.56 -2.95
C TYR A 20 -6.15 -11.16 -2.08
N PHE A 21 -5.34 -12.06 -2.64
CA PHE A 21 -4.32 -12.83 -1.93
C PHE A 21 -2.93 -12.59 -2.53
N PRO A 22 -1.86 -12.80 -1.77
CA PRO A 22 -0.53 -12.87 -2.35
C PRO A 22 -0.42 -14.14 -3.21
N GLU A 23 0.24 -14.04 -4.36
CA GLU A 23 0.61 -15.16 -5.19
C GLU A 23 2.11 -15.39 -5.09
N HIS A 24 2.51 -16.56 -4.61
CA HIS A 24 3.89 -16.92 -4.38
C HIS A 24 4.50 -17.54 -5.63
N THR A 25 5.61 -16.97 -6.11
CA THR A 25 6.42 -17.56 -7.19
C THR A 25 7.29 -18.66 -6.59
N GLN A 26 6.88 -19.90 -6.83
CA GLN A 26 7.51 -21.10 -6.33
C GLN A 26 8.42 -21.69 -7.41
N ILE A 27 9.61 -22.14 -6.99
CA ILE A 27 10.56 -22.85 -7.84
C ILE A 27 10.61 -24.28 -7.34
N LEU A 28 9.84 -25.15 -8.00
CA LEU A 28 9.57 -26.52 -7.58
C LEU A 28 10.55 -27.47 -8.26
N VAL A 29 11.16 -28.34 -7.46
CA VAL A 29 11.96 -29.48 -7.89
C VAL A 29 11.42 -30.74 -7.23
N ARG A 30 11.78 -31.93 -7.73
CA ARG A 30 11.48 -33.17 -6.99
C ARG A 30 12.19 -33.15 -5.63
N ALA A 31 11.59 -33.79 -4.63
CA ALA A 31 12.15 -33.87 -3.29
C ALA A 31 13.56 -34.51 -3.27
N ASP A 32 13.81 -35.46 -4.18
CA ASP A 32 15.08 -36.18 -4.36
C ASP A 32 16.06 -35.48 -5.32
N SER A 33 15.72 -34.30 -5.84
CA SER A 33 16.57 -33.55 -6.77
C SER A 33 17.82 -32.98 -6.09
N ASP A 34 18.94 -33.01 -6.79
CA ASP A 34 20.22 -32.39 -6.44
C ASP A 34 20.25 -30.87 -6.68
N ILE A 35 19.22 -30.32 -7.34
CA ILE A 35 19.09 -28.88 -7.62
C ILE A 35 18.67 -28.13 -6.36
N THR A 36 19.59 -27.37 -5.77
CA THR A 36 19.41 -26.59 -4.55
C THR A 36 19.40 -25.07 -4.77
N GLY A 37 19.82 -24.58 -5.94
CA GLY A 37 19.90 -23.14 -6.23
C GLY A 37 19.63 -22.76 -7.70
N ILE A 38 19.47 -21.45 -7.95
CA ILE A 38 19.07 -20.90 -9.26
C ILE A 38 20.10 -21.15 -10.35
N LEU A 39 21.40 -21.01 -10.05
CA LEU A 39 22.48 -21.22 -11.04
C LEU A 39 22.54 -22.66 -11.58
N GLN A 40 22.03 -23.65 -10.83
CA GLN A 40 22.00 -25.04 -11.28
C GLN A 40 20.89 -25.32 -12.31
N LEU A 41 20.01 -24.34 -12.56
CA LEU A 41 18.96 -24.42 -13.57
C LEU A 41 19.48 -24.24 -15.01
N VAL A 42 20.76 -23.85 -15.17
CA VAL A 42 21.42 -23.86 -16.48
C VAL A 42 21.45 -25.29 -17.05
N ASP A 43 21.12 -25.39 -18.34
CA ASP A 43 20.96 -26.62 -19.13
C ASP A 43 19.95 -27.63 -18.56
N LYS A 44 19.03 -27.17 -17.71
CA LYS A 44 17.91 -27.96 -17.19
C LYS A 44 16.64 -27.77 -18.01
N ARG A 45 15.73 -28.73 -17.89
CA ARG A 45 14.39 -28.70 -18.49
C ARG A 45 13.43 -28.02 -17.52
N LEU A 46 13.08 -26.78 -17.82
CA LEU A 46 12.30 -25.89 -16.98
C LEU A 46 10.93 -25.62 -17.59
N TYR A 47 9.88 -25.71 -16.76
CA TYR A 47 8.63 -25.02 -17.05
C TYR A 47 8.70 -23.61 -16.47
N VAL A 48 8.73 -22.60 -17.33
CA VAL A 48 8.76 -21.17 -16.94
C VAL A 48 7.41 -20.50 -17.11
N GLY A 49 6.29 -21.23 -17.03
CA GLY A 49 4.97 -20.67 -17.27
C GLY A 49 4.61 -20.47 -18.75
N LYS A 50 3.30 -20.31 -18.99
CA LYS A 50 2.75 -19.99 -20.30
C LYS A 50 3.14 -18.58 -20.73
N VAL A 51 3.51 -18.39 -21.99
CA VAL A 51 3.86 -17.07 -22.53
C VAL A 51 2.71 -16.09 -22.28
N GLY A 52 3.05 -14.92 -21.71
CA GLY A 52 2.09 -13.89 -21.31
C GLY A 52 1.47 -14.06 -19.93
N SER A 53 1.78 -15.14 -19.19
CA SER A 53 1.36 -15.31 -17.80
C SER A 53 2.25 -14.57 -16.80
N GLY A 54 1.72 -14.29 -15.60
CA GLY A 54 2.50 -13.76 -14.47
C GLY A 54 3.65 -14.69 -14.07
N THR A 55 3.43 -16.01 -14.07
CA THR A 55 4.49 -17.01 -13.86
C THR A 55 5.64 -16.84 -14.85
N HIS A 56 5.35 -16.58 -16.12
CA HIS A 56 6.38 -16.38 -17.14
C HIS A 56 7.20 -15.12 -16.93
N LYS A 57 6.54 -14.03 -16.55
CA LYS A 57 7.23 -12.79 -16.20
C LYS A 57 8.13 -13.00 -14.97
N ASN A 58 7.58 -13.52 -13.87
CA ASN A 58 8.32 -13.73 -12.63
C ASN A 58 9.49 -14.71 -12.80
N ALA A 59 9.28 -15.83 -13.50
CA ALA A 59 10.34 -16.79 -13.78
C ALA A 59 11.48 -16.16 -14.61
N THR A 60 11.13 -15.39 -15.64
CA THR A 60 12.12 -14.71 -16.49
C THR A 60 12.89 -13.64 -15.72
N ASP A 61 12.22 -12.89 -14.85
CA ASP A 61 12.87 -11.86 -14.02
C ASP A 61 13.85 -12.49 -13.02
N ILE A 62 13.45 -13.59 -12.37
CA ILE A 62 14.35 -14.38 -11.51
C ILE A 62 15.54 -14.88 -12.32
N LEU A 63 15.33 -15.61 -13.41
CA LEU A 63 16.41 -16.23 -14.19
C LEU A 63 17.38 -15.19 -14.78
N SER A 64 16.86 -14.11 -15.36
CA SER A 64 17.67 -13.04 -15.96
C SER A 64 18.56 -12.33 -14.93
N SER A 65 18.10 -12.17 -13.69
CA SER A 65 18.89 -11.60 -12.61
C SER A 65 20.12 -12.44 -12.25
N PHE A 66 20.14 -13.72 -12.64
CA PHE A 66 21.28 -14.63 -12.47
C PHE A 66 22.08 -14.83 -13.77
N GLY A 67 21.79 -14.03 -14.81
CA GLY A 67 22.43 -14.16 -16.12
C GLY A 67 21.93 -15.36 -16.93
N ILE A 68 20.81 -15.98 -16.55
CA ILE A 68 20.23 -17.14 -17.25
C ILE A 68 19.21 -16.63 -18.26
N GLY A 69 19.57 -16.67 -19.54
CA GLY A 69 18.72 -16.33 -20.67
C GLY A 69 17.91 -17.52 -21.20
N LYS A 70 17.05 -17.25 -22.20
CA LYS A 70 16.21 -18.29 -22.84
C LYS A 70 17.00 -19.44 -23.46
N ASN A 71 18.24 -19.19 -23.87
CA ASN A 71 19.11 -20.19 -24.50
C ASN A 71 19.95 -20.97 -23.47
N ASP A 72 19.78 -20.71 -22.18
CA ASP A 72 20.55 -21.36 -21.12
C ASP A 72 19.73 -22.44 -20.40
N TYR A 73 18.47 -22.66 -20.79
CA TYR A 73 17.60 -23.70 -20.27
C TYR A 73 16.71 -24.25 -21.38
N ASN A 74 16.14 -25.44 -21.19
CA ASN A 74 15.39 -26.18 -22.21
C ASN A 74 16.19 -26.57 -23.46
N ASN A 75 17.52 -26.47 -23.40
CA ASN A 75 18.44 -26.87 -24.49
C ASN A 75 18.42 -28.38 -24.78
N LYS A 76 17.99 -29.18 -23.80
CA LYS A 76 17.83 -30.63 -23.99
C LYS A 76 16.50 -30.87 -24.70
N SER A 77 16.57 -31.23 -25.99
CA SER A 77 15.42 -31.76 -26.72
C SER A 77 14.83 -32.92 -25.92
N VAL A 78 13.57 -32.78 -25.53
CA VAL A 78 12.82 -33.89 -24.96
C VAL A 78 11.95 -34.45 -26.07
N PRO A 79 12.20 -35.68 -26.53
CA PRO A 79 11.25 -36.38 -27.38
C PRO A 79 9.88 -36.37 -26.69
N ASP A 80 8.84 -35.95 -27.41
CA ASP A 80 7.45 -36.02 -26.98
C ASP A 80 7.01 -35.10 -25.83
N LEU A 81 7.75 -34.01 -25.54
CA LEU A 81 7.20 -32.98 -24.66
C LEU A 81 6.23 -32.08 -25.45
N PRO A 82 4.95 -31.93 -25.03
CA PRO A 82 4.09 -30.89 -25.58
C PRO A 82 4.79 -29.54 -25.42
N ASP A 83 4.44 -28.56 -26.28
CA ASP A 83 4.94 -27.19 -26.15
C ASP A 83 4.83 -26.77 -24.68
N VAL A 84 5.98 -26.72 -24.00
CA VAL A 84 6.06 -26.59 -22.54
C VAL A 84 5.47 -25.26 -22.10
N HIS A 85 5.32 -24.32 -23.03
CA HIS A 85 4.69 -23.03 -22.82
C HIS A 85 3.17 -23.04 -22.99
N ASN A 86 2.54 -24.16 -23.35
CA ASN A 86 1.10 -24.25 -23.55
C ASN A 86 0.42 -25.34 -22.70
N ILE A 87 1.10 -25.85 -21.67
CA ILE A 87 0.52 -26.75 -20.67
C ILE A 87 0.15 -26.01 -19.38
N SER A 88 -0.72 -26.60 -18.56
CA SER A 88 -1.05 -26.05 -17.24
C SER A 88 0.10 -26.30 -16.24
N ALA A 89 0.19 -25.46 -15.21
CA ALA A 89 1.16 -25.65 -14.12
C ALA A 89 1.00 -27.04 -13.45
N ARG A 90 -0.25 -27.50 -13.29
CA ARG A 90 -0.52 -28.86 -12.80
C ARG A 90 0.11 -29.93 -13.69
N LYS A 91 -0.05 -29.82 -15.01
CA LYS A 91 0.55 -30.78 -15.94
C LYS A 91 2.08 -30.70 -15.91
N ALA A 92 2.65 -29.50 -15.76
CA ALA A 92 4.08 -29.32 -15.59
C ALA A 92 4.61 -30.03 -14.32
N ILE A 93 3.89 -29.94 -13.20
CA ILE A 93 4.25 -30.67 -11.97
C ILE A 93 4.18 -32.18 -12.18
N GLU A 94 3.18 -32.70 -12.90
CA GLU A 94 3.12 -34.12 -13.26
C GLU A 94 4.35 -34.54 -14.09
N LEU A 95 4.74 -33.75 -15.10
CA LEU A 95 5.95 -34.00 -15.90
C LEU A 95 7.25 -33.90 -15.09
N LEU A 96 7.29 -33.03 -14.07
CA LEU A 96 8.41 -32.95 -13.11
C LEU A 96 8.54 -34.24 -12.30
N LEU A 97 7.42 -34.78 -11.82
CA LEU A 97 7.37 -36.05 -11.08
C LEU A 97 7.69 -37.26 -11.97
N GLU A 98 7.33 -37.22 -13.25
CA GLU A 98 7.71 -38.21 -14.27
C GLU A 98 9.19 -38.12 -14.68
N GLY A 99 9.95 -37.13 -14.19
CA GLY A 99 11.35 -36.92 -14.55
C GLY A 99 11.57 -36.34 -15.95
N LYS A 100 10.51 -35.84 -16.59
CA LYS A 100 10.56 -35.16 -17.89
C LYS A 100 10.94 -33.69 -17.79
N LEU A 101 10.65 -33.08 -16.64
CA LEU A 101 11.16 -31.76 -16.25
C LEU A 101 12.09 -31.88 -15.05
N ASP A 102 13.00 -30.92 -14.92
CA ASP A 102 13.97 -30.83 -13.83
C ASP A 102 13.53 -29.80 -12.78
N ALA A 103 12.86 -28.72 -13.20
CA ALA A 103 12.19 -27.77 -12.31
C ALA A 103 10.95 -27.12 -12.94
N VAL A 104 10.07 -26.60 -12.10
CA VAL A 104 8.80 -25.95 -12.49
C VAL A 104 8.66 -24.64 -11.72
N PHE A 105 8.46 -23.55 -12.44
CA PHE A 105 8.03 -22.28 -11.88
C PHE A 105 6.51 -22.22 -11.83
N ASP A 106 5.95 -21.79 -10.72
CA ASP A 106 4.51 -21.58 -10.56
C ASP A 106 4.23 -20.38 -9.67
N THR A 107 3.39 -19.45 -10.11
CA THR A 107 2.93 -18.31 -9.30
C THR A 107 1.50 -18.56 -8.90
N SER A 108 1.27 -18.83 -7.60
CA SER A 108 -0.07 -19.14 -7.09
C SER A 108 -0.21 -18.81 -5.61
N GLY A 109 -1.45 -18.58 -5.15
CA GLY A 109 -1.73 -18.28 -3.74
C GLY A 109 -1.35 -19.41 -2.78
N GLU A 110 -1.60 -20.66 -3.14
CA GLU A 110 -1.25 -21.82 -2.31
C GLU A 110 0.10 -22.41 -2.68
N LEU A 111 0.87 -22.81 -1.67
CA LEU A 111 2.13 -23.54 -1.86
C LEU A 111 1.85 -24.96 -2.35
N LYS A 112 2.38 -25.34 -3.53
CA LYS A 112 2.20 -26.67 -4.13
C LYS A 112 2.85 -27.77 -3.31
N ILE A 113 3.88 -27.45 -2.54
CA ILE A 113 4.50 -28.38 -1.57
C ILE A 113 3.56 -28.75 -0.41
N ASN A 114 2.51 -27.97 -0.16
CA ASN A 114 1.50 -28.24 0.85
C ASN A 114 0.26 -28.97 0.29
N ASP A 115 0.11 -29.06 -1.04
CA ASP A 115 -0.97 -29.83 -1.68
C ASP A 115 -0.83 -31.32 -1.30
N PRO A 116 -1.85 -31.97 -0.70
CA PRO A 116 -1.81 -33.38 -0.34
C PRO A 116 -1.36 -34.33 -1.46
N LYS A 117 -1.64 -33.99 -2.73
CA LYS A 117 -1.25 -34.81 -3.90
C LYS A 117 0.25 -34.79 -4.17
N PHE A 118 0.91 -33.69 -3.83
CA PHE A 118 2.33 -33.43 -4.10
C PHE A 118 3.20 -33.40 -2.84
N LYS A 119 2.57 -33.41 -1.66
CA LYS A 119 3.21 -33.47 -0.36
C LYS A 119 4.26 -34.58 -0.32
N LYS A 120 5.45 -34.28 0.19
CA LYS A 120 6.65 -35.14 0.25
C LYS A 120 7.29 -35.54 -1.09
N LYS A 121 6.71 -35.15 -2.24
CA LYS A 121 7.27 -35.43 -3.57
C LYS A 121 8.00 -34.24 -4.18
N LEU A 122 7.71 -33.04 -3.69
CA LEU A 122 8.29 -31.79 -4.16
C LEU A 122 9.08 -31.10 -3.06
N ARG A 123 10.08 -30.31 -3.48
CA ARG A 123 10.81 -29.35 -2.66
C ARG A 123 10.85 -28.00 -3.38
N MET A 124 10.91 -26.92 -2.62
CA MET A 124 11.12 -25.56 -3.14
C MET A 124 12.60 -25.16 -3.08
N ILE A 125 13.06 -24.40 -4.07
CA ILE A 125 14.29 -23.61 -3.99
C ILE A 125 13.95 -22.27 -3.31
N SER A 126 14.67 -21.97 -2.22
CA SER A 126 14.49 -20.73 -1.43
C SER A 126 15.39 -19.63 -1.97
N LEU A 127 14.85 -18.42 -2.13
CA LEU A 127 15.62 -17.21 -2.46
C LEU A 127 16.16 -16.60 -1.17
N ASN A 128 17.48 -16.68 -0.96
CA ASN A 128 18.12 -16.07 0.21
C ASN A 128 18.18 -14.52 0.07
N LYS A 129 18.65 -13.80 1.09
CA LYS A 129 18.72 -12.33 1.06
C LYS A 129 19.58 -11.77 -0.09
N GLU A 130 20.65 -12.46 -0.46
CA GLU A 130 21.52 -12.06 -1.57
C GLU A 130 20.82 -12.24 -2.92
N ASP A 131 20.11 -13.35 -3.10
CA ASP A 131 19.28 -13.63 -4.26
C ASP A 131 18.20 -12.54 -4.42
N GLN A 132 17.50 -12.22 -3.33
CA GLN A 132 16.45 -11.19 -3.31
C GLN A 132 17.01 -9.81 -3.65
N ASN A 133 18.15 -9.43 -3.07
CA ASN A 133 18.80 -8.15 -3.36
C ASN A 133 19.25 -8.04 -4.82
N ARG A 134 19.76 -9.14 -5.39
CA ARG A 134 20.15 -9.22 -6.80
C ARG A 134 18.95 -8.99 -7.69
N ILE A 135 17.86 -9.74 -7.47
CA ILE A 135 16.63 -9.60 -8.25
C ILE A 135 16.03 -8.19 -8.09
N LYS A 136 16.01 -7.63 -6.88
CA LYS A 136 15.50 -6.27 -6.63
C LYS A 136 16.33 -5.18 -7.31
N LYS A 137 17.64 -5.39 -7.49
CA LYS A 137 18.51 -4.47 -8.21
C LYS A 137 18.14 -4.38 -9.69
N ASP A 138 17.88 -5.54 -10.32
CA ASP A 138 17.56 -5.62 -11.75
C ASP A 138 16.08 -5.31 -12.02
N HIS A 139 15.21 -5.67 -11.07
CA HIS A 139 13.76 -5.51 -11.14
C HIS A 139 13.20 -4.85 -9.85
N PRO A 140 13.27 -3.50 -9.72
CA PRO A 140 12.94 -2.78 -8.48
C PRO A 140 11.49 -2.91 -7.98
N TYR A 141 10.56 -3.33 -8.85
CA TYR A 141 9.15 -3.54 -8.51
C TYR A 141 8.88 -4.87 -7.80
N THR A 142 9.88 -5.75 -7.71
CA THR A 142 9.72 -7.08 -7.11
C THR A 142 9.63 -7.01 -5.59
N SER A 143 8.81 -7.90 -5.02
CA SER A 143 8.59 -8.02 -3.59
C SER A 143 8.82 -9.46 -3.14
N PHE A 144 9.29 -9.63 -1.90
CA PHE A 144 9.67 -10.93 -1.35
C PHE A 144 9.01 -11.15 0.01
N LYS A 145 8.67 -12.42 0.30
CA LYS A 145 8.09 -12.82 1.58
C LYS A 145 8.69 -14.14 2.03
N GLN A 146 8.76 -14.34 3.35
CA GLN A 146 9.03 -15.65 3.93
C GLN A 146 7.74 -16.44 4.05
N VAL A 147 7.74 -17.66 3.53
CA VAL A 147 6.62 -18.59 3.61
C VAL A 147 7.07 -19.88 4.30
N LYS A 148 6.15 -20.53 5.03
CA LYS A 148 6.43 -21.79 5.72
C LYS A 148 5.76 -22.95 5.00
N ASP A 149 6.48 -24.07 4.88
CA ASP A 149 5.86 -25.33 4.49
C ASP A 149 5.13 -25.98 5.67
N HIS A 150 4.50 -27.12 5.39
CA HIS A 150 3.76 -27.90 6.39
C HIS A 150 4.62 -28.49 7.54
N GLU A 151 5.95 -28.45 7.43
CA GLU A 151 6.89 -28.86 8.48
C GLU A 151 7.47 -27.64 9.21
N GLY A 152 7.04 -26.42 8.86
CA GLY A 152 7.48 -25.17 9.46
C GLY A 152 8.79 -24.61 8.88
N LYS A 153 9.35 -25.24 7.83
CA LYS A 153 10.57 -24.76 7.19
C LYS A 153 10.28 -23.52 6.36
N GLU A 154 11.14 -22.51 6.51
CA GLU A 154 10.99 -21.21 5.85
C GLU A 154 11.64 -21.18 4.46
N TYR A 155 10.94 -20.55 3.52
CA TYR A 155 11.40 -20.29 2.15
C TYR A 155 11.20 -18.82 1.81
N GLY A 156 12.24 -18.19 1.26
CA GLY A 156 12.14 -16.88 0.66
C GLY A 156 11.59 -17.02 -0.75
N VAL A 157 10.47 -16.34 -1.02
CA VAL A 157 9.81 -16.39 -2.33
C VAL A 157 9.58 -14.98 -2.85
N MET A 158 9.73 -14.80 -4.16
CA MET A 158 9.12 -13.65 -4.83
C MET A 158 7.60 -13.83 -4.75
N PHE A 159 6.86 -12.74 -4.52
CA PHE A 159 5.41 -12.81 -4.57
C PHE A 159 4.82 -11.60 -5.32
N SER A 160 3.60 -11.77 -5.81
CA SER A 160 2.79 -10.74 -6.46
C SER A 160 1.46 -10.62 -5.72
N ARG A 161 0.72 -9.52 -5.90
CA ARG A 161 -0.61 -9.36 -5.30
C ARG A 161 -1.67 -9.60 -6.37
N ALA A 162 -2.60 -10.52 -6.12
CA ALA A 162 -3.76 -10.68 -6.98
C ALA A 162 -4.66 -9.45 -6.80
N LEU A 163 -4.88 -8.72 -7.90
CA LEU A 163 -5.63 -7.47 -7.93
C LEU A 163 -6.73 -7.57 -8.99
N LEU A 164 -7.95 -7.18 -8.62
CA LEU A 164 -8.96 -6.89 -9.62
C LEU A 164 -8.77 -5.48 -10.15
N ILE A 165 -8.78 -5.33 -11.47
CA ILE A 165 -8.67 -4.02 -12.13
C ILE A 165 -9.90 -3.76 -12.99
N ALA A 166 -10.36 -2.52 -12.99
CA ALA A 166 -11.33 -1.99 -13.94
C ALA A 166 -10.59 -1.19 -15.02
N GLY A 167 -11.13 -1.25 -16.24
CA GLY A 167 -10.64 -0.45 -17.37
C GLY A 167 -10.76 1.06 -17.13
N PRO A 168 -10.12 1.88 -17.98
CA PRO A 168 -10.20 3.33 -17.90
C PRO A 168 -11.63 3.88 -17.87
N GLU A 169 -11.82 4.98 -17.14
CA GLU A 169 -12.89 5.94 -17.44
C GLU A 169 -12.74 6.40 -18.91
N GLY A 170 -13.84 6.39 -19.66
CA GLY A 170 -13.82 6.69 -21.09
C GLY A 170 -13.35 5.55 -22.01
N ALA A 171 -13.25 4.32 -21.51
CA ALA A 171 -13.16 3.14 -22.38
C ALA A 171 -14.43 2.98 -23.25
N ASP A 172 -14.34 2.20 -24.33
CA ASP A 172 -15.48 1.89 -25.22
C ASP A 172 -16.69 1.33 -24.45
N VAL A 173 -16.44 0.68 -23.31
CA VAL A 173 -17.45 0.21 -22.37
C VAL A 173 -17.06 0.67 -20.98
N GLU A 174 -17.84 1.60 -20.44
CA GLU A 174 -17.72 2.06 -19.07
C GLU A 174 -18.66 1.26 -18.16
N ILE A 175 -18.12 0.71 -17.07
CA ILE A 175 -18.92 0.03 -16.07
C ILE A 175 -19.54 1.11 -15.19
N ARG A 176 -20.87 1.08 -15.03
CA ARG A 176 -21.56 2.07 -14.20
C ARG A 176 -21.06 2.00 -12.76
N HIS A 177 -21.00 3.18 -12.13
CA HIS A 177 -20.58 3.36 -10.75
C HIS A 177 -21.29 2.43 -9.75
N ASP A 178 -22.63 2.37 -9.82
CA ASP A 178 -23.48 1.51 -8.99
C ASP A 178 -23.13 0.01 -9.11
N THR A 179 -22.74 -0.41 -10.30
CA THR A 179 -22.43 -1.81 -10.63
C THR A 179 -21.08 -2.19 -10.04
N ILE A 180 -20.11 -1.27 -10.04
CA ILE A 180 -18.81 -1.49 -9.39
C ILE A 180 -19.00 -1.64 -7.87
N ILE A 181 -19.79 -0.76 -7.25
CA ILE A 181 -20.07 -0.83 -5.82
C ILE A 181 -20.76 -2.15 -5.47
N SER A 182 -21.86 -2.48 -6.14
CA SER A 182 -22.60 -3.72 -5.90
C SER A 182 -21.73 -4.96 -6.10
N PHE A 183 -20.82 -4.93 -7.07
CA PHE A 183 -19.85 -5.99 -7.28
C PHE A 183 -18.87 -6.11 -6.09
N ILE A 184 -18.31 -5.00 -5.61
CA ILE A 184 -17.40 -4.98 -4.46
C ILE A 184 -18.11 -5.53 -3.21
N GLU A 185 -19.31 -5.05 -2.91
CA GLU A 185 -20.14 -5.53 -1.79
C GLU A 185 -20.37 -7.03 -1.88
N THR A 186 -20.91 -7.49 -3.01
CA THR A 186 -21.18 -8.92 -3.26
C THR A 186 -19.92 -9.75 -3.11
N LEU A 187 -18.77 -9.22 -3.54
CA LEU A 187 -17.50 -9.93 -3.44
C LEU A 187 -17.04 -10.07 -1.99
N ILE A 188 -17.13 -8.99 -1.20
CA ILE A 188 -16.73 -8.97 0.21
C ILE A 188 -17.60 -9.95 0.99
N ASP A 189 -18.92 -9.87 0.83
CA ASP A 189 -19.88 -10.72 1.53
C ASP A 189 -19.64 -12.21 1.24
N ASN A 190 -19.45 -12.55 -0.04
CA ASN A 190 -19.23 -13.94 -0.44
C ASN A 190 -17.84 -14.45 -0.07
N LEU A 191 -16.81 -13.60 -0.08
CA LEU A 191 -15.46 -13.98 0.30
C LEU A 191 -15.41 -14.35 1.79
N GLU A 192 -16.10 -13.60 2.64
CA GLU A 192 -16.20 -13.91 4.07
C GLU A 192 -16.88 -15.27 4.31
N ILE A 193 -18.00 -15.53 3.62
CA ILE A 193 -18.70 -16.83 3.66
C ILE A 193 -17.79 -17.96 3.18
N GLU A 194 -17.07 -17.77 2.08
CA GLU A 194 -16.20 -18.81 1.51
C GLU A 194 -14.99 -19.12 2.40
N ILE A 195 -14.40 -18.12 3.04
CA ILE A 195 -13.32 -18.30 4.00
C ILE A 195 -13.81 -19.10 5.20
N GLN A 196 -14.95 -18.71 5.79
CA GLN A 196 -15.56 -19.43 6.91
C GLN A 196 -15.87 -20.89 6.55
N ARG A 197 -16.39 -21.13 5.34
CA ARG A 197 -16.74 -22.47 4.85
C ARG A 197 -15.53 -23.36 4.59
N THR A 198 -14.45 -22.80 4.04
CA THR A 198 -13.29 -23.59 3.60
C THR A 198 -12.24 -23.78 4.69
N GLY A 199 -12.31 -23.02 5.80
CA GLY A 199 -11.29 -23.03 6.85
C GLY A 199 -9.92 -22.58 6.34
N LYS A 200 -9.86 -21.95 5.16
CA LYS A 200 -8.63 -21.41 4.60
C LYS A 200 -8.25 -20.16 5.39
N ASN A 201 -6.96 -20.03 5.68
CA ASN A 201 -6.49 -19.04 6.65
C ASN A 201 -6.74 -17.60 6.15
N ILE A 202 -7.43 -16.80 6.97
CA ILE A 202 -7.80 -15.39 6.73
C ILE A 202 -6.56 -14.53 6.46
N GLU A 203 -5.40 -14.88 7.02
CA GLU A 203 -4.11 -14.20 6.76
C GLU A 203 -3.65 -14.23 5.29
N THR A 204 -4.30 -15.07 4.47
CA THR A 204 -4.00 -15.22 3.04
C THR A 204 -4.89 -14.33 2.17
N PHE A 205 -6.05 -13.88 2.65
CA PHE A 205 -6.99 -13.08 1.89
C PHE A 205 -7.12 -11.70 2.51
N ALA A 206 -7.00 -10.66 1.70
CA ALA A 206 -7.26 -9.30 2.13
C ALA A 206 -8.73 -9.21 2.57
N THR A 207 -8.97 -8.91 3.85
CA THR A 207 -10.29 -8.60 4.40
C THR A 207 -10.27 -7.24 5.09
N GLY A 208 -11.45 -6.64 5.25
CA GLY A 208 -11.61 -5.29 5.78
C GLY A 208 -10.72 -4.28 5.05
N ASN A 209 -9.90 -3.58 5.82
CA ASN A 209 -8.97 -2.55 5.36
C ASN A 209 -7.93 -3.01 4.33
N LEU A 210 -7.55 -4.29 4.35
CA LEU A 210 -6.54 -4.82 3.44
C LEU A 210 -7.03 -4.92 2.00
N ILE A 211 -8.35 -4.98 1.78
CA ILE A 211 -8.97 -5.09 0.45
C ILE A 211 -8.66 -3.85 -0.39
N ALA A 212 -8.62 -2.69 0.27
CA ALA A 212 -8.43 -1.40 -0.36
C ALA A 212 -6.96 -0.91 -0.31
N ARG A 213 -6.02 -1.74 0.16
CA ARG A 213 -4.64 -1.34 0.46
C ARG A 213 -3.60 -2.27 -0.14
N GLY A 214 -2.38 -1.74 -0.28
CA GLY A 214 -1.29 -2.47 -0.92
C GLY A 214 -1.48 -2.62 -2.44
N ILE A 215 -2.34 -1.79 -3.03
CA ILE A 215 -2.65 -1.76 -4.46
C ILE A 215 -1.60 -0.89 -5.15
N THR A 216 -0.93 -1.43 -6.18
CA THR A 216 0.20 -0.77 -6.87
C THR A 216 -0.22 0.19 -7.98
N ILE A 217 -1.53 0.38 -8.16
CA ILE A 217 -2.15 1.31 -9.10
C ILE A 217 -3.19 2.14 -8.34
N ASP A 218 -3.60 3.27 -8.92
CA ASP A 218 -4.66 4.08 -8.32
C ASP A 218 -5.97 3.29 -8.24
N LEU A 219 -6.71 3.46 -7.14
CA LEU A 219 -8.05 2.92 -7.00
C LEU A 219 -9.00 3.53 -8.03
N HIS A 220 -9.91 2.72 -8.54
CA HIS A 220 -11.04 3.21 -9.34
C HIS A 220 -11.86 4.20 -8.48
N PRO A 221 -12.34 5.34 -9.03
CA PRO A 221 -13.07 6.35 -8.25
C PRO A 221 -14.26 5.78 -7.47
N ALA A 222 -15.08 4.92 -8.09
CA ALA A 222 -16.18 4.23 -7.42
C ALA A 222 -15.73 3.35 -6.24
N ALA A 223 -14.62 2.60 -6.38
CA ALA A 223 -14.09 1.78 -5.31
C ALA A 223 -13.54 2.65 -4.16
N LYS A 224 -12.84 3.72 -4.51
CA LYS A 224 -12.28 4.68 -3.54
C LYS A 224 -13.38 5.34 -2.71
N GLU A 225 -14.45 5.80 -3.35
CA GLU A 225 -15.60 6.41 -2.68
C GLU A 225 -16.24 5.42 -1.71
N TYR A 226 -16.58 4.22 -2.19
CA TYR A 226 -17.13 3.15 -1.35
C TYR A 226 -16.25 2.84 -0.14
N TYR A 227 -14.94 2.64 -0.33
CA TYR A 227 -14.04 2.35 0.78
C TYR A 227 -13.91 3.53 1.77
N GLN A 228 -14.06 4.77 1.33
CA GLN A 228 -14.07 5.93 2.21
C GLN A 228 -15.36 6.04 3.01
N GLU A 229 -16.51 5.78 2.39
CA GLU A 229 -17.83 5.80 3.05
C GLU A 229 -17.96 4.72 4.11
N GLN A 230 -17.46 3.50 3.82
CA GLN A 230 -17.43 2.39 4.77
C GLN A 230 -16.34 2.54 5.85
N GLY A 231 -15.56 3.62 5.83
CA GLY A 231 -14.47 3.85 6.79
C GLY A 231 -13.28 2.90 6.63
N ILE A 232 -13.21 2.15 5.53
CA ILE A 232 -12.13 1.20 5.20
C ILE A 232 -10.86 1.97 4.80
N LEU A 233 -11.03 3.09 4.12
CA LEU A 233 -9.96 4.02 3.77
C LEU A 233 -10.18 5.36 4.44
N LEU A 234 -9.16 5.82 5.15
CA LEU A 234 -9.16 7.18 5.68
C LEU A 234 -9.08 8.18 4.53
N ASN A 235 -10.00 9.14 4.52
CA ASN A 235 -9.98 10.20 3.53
C ASN A 235 -8.88 11.24 3.84
N ILE A 236 -7.66 10.97 3.36
CA ILE A 236 -6.50 11.86 3.52
C ILE A 236 -6.80 13.26 2.95
N SER A 237 -7.62 13.35 1.90
CA SER A 237 -7.95 14.65 1.31
C SER A 237 -8.72 15.56 2.28
N THR A 238 -9.58 15.00 3.13
CA THR A 238 -10.27 15.76 4.18
C THR A 238 -9.26 16.35 5.17
N LEU A 239 -8.26 15.57 5.59
CA LEU A 239 -7.20 16.05 6.47
C LEU A 239 -6.36 17.14 5.79
N GLN A 240 -6.05 16.98 4.50
CA GLN A 240 -5.34 17.99 3.71
C GLN A 240 -6.13 19.29 3.61
N TRP A 241 -7.45 19.22 3.36
CA TRP A 241 -8.31 20.42 3.35
C TRP A 241 -8.37 21.10 4.71
N MET A 242 -8.45 20.35 5.81
CA MET A 242 -8.34 20.90 7.16
C MET A 242 -6.98 21.58 7.38
N ALA A 243 -5.88 20.98 6.91
CA ALA A 243 -4.55 21.56 7.00
C ALA A 243 -4.42 22.85 6.18
N ILE A 244 -4.94 22.86 4.95
CA ILE A 244 -4.98 24.05 4.08
C ILE A 244 -5.81 25.16 4.74
N PHE A 245 -6.97 24.82 5.30
CA PHE A 245 -7.80 25.79 6.03
C PHE A 245 -7.05 26.40 7.21
N LEU A 246 -6.42 25.57 8.06
CA LEU A 246 -5.60 26.04 9.19
C LEU A 246 -4.41 26.90 8.71
N PHE A 247 -3.75 26.50 7.64
CA PHE A 247 -2.66 27.26 7.04
C PHE A 247 -3.13 28.64 6.56
N LEU A 248 -4.25 28.69 5.82
CA LEU A 248 -4.84 29.95 5.36
C LEU A 248 -5.23 30.85 6.54
N MET A 249 -5.78 30.28 7.62
CA MET A 249 -6.06 31.03 8.85
C MET A 249 -4.80 31.61 9.49
N LEU A 250 -3.70 30.86 9.54
CA LEU A 250 -2.41 31.33 10.06
C LEU A 250 -1.81 32.43 9.18
N VAL A 251 -1.90 32.30 7.86
CA VAL A 251 -1.48 33.34 6.92
C VAL A 251 -2.31 34.61 7.11
N LEU A 252 -3.63 34.49 7.23
CA LEU A 252 -4.52 35.61 7.52
C LEU A 252 -4.20 36.25 8.87
N ALA A 253 -3.86 35.47 9.89
CA ALA A 253 -3.46 35.97 11.20
C ALA A 253 -2.14 36.74 11.14
N LEU A 254 -1.14 36.19 10.44
CA LEU A 254 0.14 36.86 10.19
C LEU A 254 -0.04 38.16 9.39
N LEU A 255 -0.85 38.13 8.33
CA LEU A 255 -1.19 39.31 7.54
C LEU A 255 -1.99 40.34 8.35
N SER A 256 -2.84 39.92 9.29
CA SER A 256 -3.54 40.83 10.20
C SER A 256 -2.58 41.48 11.19
N TYR A 257 -1.62 40.72 11.71
CA TYR A 257 -0.56 41.21 12.61
C TYR A 257 0.38 42.20 11.91
N LEU A 258 0.90 41.84 10.73
CA LEU A 258 1.75 42.70 9.91
C LEU A 258 0.95 43.88 9.31
N GLY A 259 -0.31 43.64 8.96
CA GLY A 259 -1.22 44.57 8.31
C GLY A 259 -1.78 45.66 9.22
N VAL A 260 -1.55 45.62 10.54
CA VAL A 260 -1.76 46.79 11.42
C VAL A 260 -0.99 48.01 10.88
N ASN A 261 0.08 47.80 10.12
CA ASN A 261 0.89 48.87 9.51
C ASN A 261 0.65 49.10 8.01
N TRP A 262 -0.33 48.45 7.35
CA TRP A 262 -0.46 48.47 5.88
C TRP A 262 -1.87 48.87 5.38
N LYS A 263 -1.94 49.83 4.45
CA LYS A 263 -3.18 50.48 3.94
C LYS A 263 -4.27 49.51 3.44
N TRP A 264 -3.91 48.31 3.00
CA TRP A 264 -4.86 47.29 2.53
C TRP A 264 -5.77 46.73 3.65
N SER A 265 -5.30 46.69 4.91
CA SER A 265 -6.10 46.20 6.05
C SER A 265 -7.25 47.15 6.40
N ILE A 266 -7.03 48.45 6.24
CA ILE A 266 -8.04 49.50 6.38
C ILE A 266 -9.11 49.33 5.29
N TRP A 267 -8.70 49.15 4.03
CA TRP A 267 -9.63 48.95 2.91
C TRP A 267 -10.50 47.68 3.07
N LEU A 268 -9.92 46.54 3.47
CA LEU A 268 -10.66 45.31 3.76
C LEU A 268 -11.68 45.47 4.89
N ARG A 269 -11.31 46.19 5.96
CA ARG A 269 -12.22 46.52 7.07
C ARG A 269 -13.39 47.39 6.58
N PHE A 270 -13.12 48.41 5.78
CA PHE A 270 -14.16 49.28 5.18
C PHE A 270 -15.06 48.53 4.17
N TRP A 271 -14.48 47.68 3.33
CA TRP A 271 -15.21 46.89 2.34
C TRP A 271 -16.17 45.90 2.99
N GLY A 272 -15.71 45.13 3.98
CA GLY A 272 -16.53 44.17 4.71
C GLY A 272 -17.64 44.85 5.54
N GLN A 273 -17.34 46.01 6.14
CA GLN A 273 -18.30 46.80 6.89
C GLN A 273 -19.43 47.37 6.02
N ASN A 274 -19.10 47.82 4.79
CA ASN A 274 -20.09 48.29 3.82
C ASN A 274 -20.97 47.17 3.26
N ARG A 275 -20.44 45.95 3.13
CA ARG A 275 -21.16 44.83 2.49
C ARG A 275 -21.94 43.94 3.47
N PHE A 276 -21.50 43.81 4.71
CA PHE A 276 -22.09 42.88 5.70
C PHE A 276 -22.48 43.54 7.05
N ARG A 277 -22.58 44.87 7.11
CA ARG A 277 -22.99 45.76 8.23
C ARG A 277 -22.94 45.16 9.64
N THR A 278 -23.94 44.38 10.05
CA THR A 278 -24.09 43.88 11.43
C THR A 278 -23.28 42.62 11.74
N GLY A 279 -23.02 41.75 10.76
CA GLY A 279 -22.23 40.53 10.94
C GLY A 279 -20.73 40.79 11.02
N TRP A 280 -20.25 41.77 10.25
CA TRP A 280 -18.82 42.10 10.15
C TRP A 280 -18.19 42.56 11.47
N ASN A 281 -18.92 43.35 12.26
CA ASN A 281 -18.40 43.82 13.54
C ASN A 281 -18.24 42.67 14.56
N ARG A 282 -19.11 41.65 14.50
CA ARG A 282 -19.00 40.46 15.36
C ARG A 282 -17.82 39.60 14.93
N THR A 283 -17.68 39.31 13.64
CA THR A 283 -16.57 38.50 13.11
C THR A 283 -15.21 39.18 13.26
N ALA A 284 -15.12 40.49 13.05
CA ALA A 284 -13.88 41.22 13.27
C ALA A 284 -13.48 41.25 14.76
N ARG A 285 -14.45 41.33 15.67
CA ARG A 285 -14.18 41.30 17.12
C ARG A 285 -13.68 39.94 17.55
N THR A 286 -14.33 38.85 17.13
CA THR A 286 -13.87 37.48 17.43
C THR A 286 -12.50 37.21 16.82
N TRP A 287 -12.25 37.65 15.59
CA TRP A 287 -10.95 37.56 14.93
C TRP A 287 -9.82 38.26 15.70
N ASN A 288 -10.06 39.49 16.15
CA ASN A 288 -9.08 40.23 16.95
C ASN A 288 -8.83 39.59 18.32
N ILE A 289 -9.84 39.00 18.96
CA ILE A 289 -9.67 38.25 20.23
C ILE A 289 -8.82 37.01 20.00
N LEU A 290 -9.06 36.27 18.90
CA LEU A 290 -8.32 35.05 18.59
C LEU A 290 -6.84 35.33 18.26
N ILE A 291 -6.55 36.38 17.47
CA ILE A 291 -5.16 36.75 17.14
C ILE A 291 -4.48 37.48 18.28
N GLY A 292 -5.22 38.23 19.10
CA GLY A 292 -4.66 38.90 20.27
C GLY A 292 -4.26 37.94 21.40
N ASN A 293 -4.75 36.69 21.36
CA ASN A 293 -4.50 35.71 22.40
C ASN A 293 -3.38 34.74 21.98
N ALA A 294 -2.24 34.84 22.66
CA ALA A 294 -1.08 33.96 22.44
C ALA A 294 -1.42 32.47 22.63
N PHE A 295 -2.34 32.13 23.54
CA PHE A 295 -2.83 30.77 23.72
C PHE A 295 -3.54 30.24 22.48
N ALA A 296 -4.45 31.04 21.90
CA ALA A 296 -5.22 30.65 20.74
C ALA A 296 -4.31 30.44 19.50
N ILE A 297 -3.34 31.34 19.29
CA ILE A 297 -2.33 31.17 18.23
C ILE A 297 -1.50 29.92 18.45
N THR A 298 -1.03 29.68 19.68
CA THR A 298 -0.21 28.50 20.01
C THR A 298 -1.00 27.22 19.76
N LEU A 299 -2.27 27.16 20.19
CA LEU A 299 -3.15 26.02 19.95
C LEU A 299 -3.35 25.79 18.45
N TRP A 300 -3.60 26.85 17.67
CA TRP A 300 -3.75 26.74 16.22
C TRP A 300 -2.48 26.26 15.51
N VAL A 301 -1.32 26.82 15.84
CA VAL A 301 -0.03 26.39 15.27
C VAL A 301 0.24 24.93 15.64
N SER A 302 0.05 24.56 16.91
CA SER A 302 0.21 23.17 17.35
C SER A 302 -0.73 22.22 16.63
N SER A 303 -2.02 22.56 16.50
CA SER A 303 -3.00 21.75 15.73
C SER A 303 -2.60 21.59 14.27
N PHE A 304 -2.12 22.66 13.62
CA PHE A 304 -1.65 22.61 12.24
C PHE A 304 -0.44 21.69 12.07
N VAL A 305 0.57 21.82 12.93
CA VAL A 305 1.78 21.00 12.83
C VAL A 305 1.52 19.54 13.19
N LEU A 306 0.68 19.27 14.20
CA LEU A 306 0.25 17.91 14.54
C LEU A 306 -0.50 17.26 13.37
N LEU A 307 -1.39 18.01 12.71
CA LEU A 307 -2.12 17.51 11.53
C LEU A 307 -1.17 17.20 10.37
N LEU A 308 -0.16 18.06 10.11
CA LEU A 308 0.87 17.78 9.12
C LEU A 308 1.69 16.53 9.46
N ALA A 309 2.08 16.35 10.72
CA ALA A 309 2.82 15.17 11.17
C ALA A 309 2.01 13.88 10.91
N VAL A 310 0.71 13.90 11.20
CA VAL A 310 -0.20 12.76 10.94
C VAL A 310 -0.32 12.47 9.44
N ILE A 311 -0.57 13.49 8.62
CA ILE A 311 -0.65 13.32 7.15
C ILE A 311 0.65 12.72 6.61
N ALA A 312 1.79 13.17 7.14
CA ALA A 312 3.10 12.71 6.74
C ALA A 312 3.35 11.25 7.15
N ILE A 313 2.99 10.86 8.38
CA ILE A 313 3.03 9.46 8.86
C ILE A 313 2.17 8.57 7.96
N LEU A 314 0.91 8.95 7.73
CA LEU A 314 0.00 8.16 6.90
C LEU A 314 0.55 7.95 5.48
N SER A 315 1.10 9.01 4.87
CA SER A 315 1.62 8.96 3.51
C SER A 315 2.90 8.13 3.39
N TRP A 316 3.84 8.30 4.33
CA TRP A 316 5.12 7.58 4.28
C TRP A 316 5.03 6.13 4.74
N GLU A 317 4.17 5.83 5.72
CA GLU A 317 3.93 4.44 6.12
C GLU A 317 3.24 3.64 5.01
N ASP A 318 2.34 4.26 4.24
CA ASP A 318 1.69 3.58 3.12
C ASP A 318 2.70 3.23 2.01
N GLN A 319 3.58 4.18 1.66
CA GLN A 319 4.68 3.91 0.73
C GLN A 319 5.66 2.85 1.27
N TYR A 320 5.98 2.90 2.55
CA TYR A 320 6.86 1.91 3.17
C TYR A 320 6.23 0.51 3.18
N ALA A 321 4.95 0.41 3.51
CA ALA A 321 4.16 -0.81 3.48
C ALA A 321 4.10 -1.42 2.07
N LEU A 322 3.86 -0.60 1.04
CA LEU A 322 3.87 -1.04 -0.35
C LEU A 322 5.22 -1.62 -0.77
N THR A 323 6.30 -0.91 -0.44
CA THR A 323 7.68 -1.23 -0.87
C THR A 323 8.33 -2.39 -0.10
N HIS A 324 7.89 -2.65 1.13
CA HIS A 324 8.44 -3.69 1.99
C HIS A 324 7.45 -4.84 2.26
N ASP A 325 6.22 -4.77 1.70
CA ASP A 325 5.11 -5.70 1.99
C ASP A 325 4.87 -5.90 3.48
N VAL A 326 5.03 -4.83 4.26
CA VAL A 326 4.67 -4.84 5.68
C VAL A 326 3.27 -4.29 5.85
N HIS A 327 2.60 -4.73 6.91
CA HIS A 327 1.28 -4.23 7.25
C HIS A 327 1.35 -2.78 7.76
N ASN A 328 0.58 -1.87 7.14
CA ASN A 328 0.47 -0.49 7.61
C ASN A 328 -0.60 -0.39 8.72
N ARG A 329 -0.16 -0.41 9.97
CA ARG A 329 -1.04 -0.31 11.14
C ARG A 329 -1.72 1.05 11.29
N PHE A 330 -1.11 2.14 10.79
CA PHE A 330 -1.73 3.47 10.87
C PHE A 330 -2.93 3.59 9.95
N ALA A 331 -2.89 2.88 8.84
CA ALA A 331 -4.00 2.91 7.92
C ALA A 331 -5.22 2.25 8.58
N ASP A 332 -5.06 1.25 9.48
CA ASP A 332 -6.21 0.54 10.07
C ASP A 332 -7.11 1.39 10.95
N LEU A 333 -6.58 2.53 11.41
CA LEU A 333 -7.27 3.39 12.32
C LEU A 333 -8.40 4.16 11.63
N HIS A 334 -9.56 4.15 12.28
CA HIS A 334 -10.59 5.14 11.98
C HIS A 334 -10.13 6.54 12.45
N LEU A 335 -10.76 7.60 11.92
CA LEU A 335 -10.40 8.97 12.26
C LEU A 335 -10.42 9.23 13.78
N GLY A 336 -11.41 8.71 14.49
CA GLY A 336 -11.51 8.86 15.96
C GLY A 336 -10.38 8.16 16.71
N GLU A 337 -9.95 6.99 16.27
CA GLU A 337 -8.84 6.24 16.86
C GLU A 337 -7.50 6.93 16.58
N LEU A 338 -7.31 7.42 15.36
CA LEU A 338 -6.15 8.22 14.97
C LEU A 338 -6.02 9.50 15.79
N LEU A 339 -7.14 10.20 16.03
CA LEU A 339 -7.17 11.38 16.89
C LEU A 339 -6.89 11.02 18.35
N THR A 340 -7.43 9.91 18.85
CA THR A 340 -7.19 9.44 20.22
C THR A 340 -5.72 9.08 20.42
N TRP A 341 -5.12 8.36 19.46
CA TRP A 341 -3.69 8.06 19.44
C TRP A 341 -2.87 9.35 19.41
N LEU A 342 -3.19 10.29 18.52
CA LEU A 342 -2.47 11.56 18.40
C LEU A 342 -2.47 12.35 19.70
N ILE A 343 -3.63 12.51 20.34
CA ILE A 343 -3.76 13.26 21.60
C ILE A 343 -2.98 12.57 22.71
N THR A 344 -3.12 11.25 22.84
CA THR A 344 -2.42 10.45 23.86
C THR A 344 -0.91 10.51 23.66
N PHE A 345 -0.45 10.35 22.42
CA PHE A 345 0.96 10.36 22.07
C PHE A 345 1.58 11.76 22.21
N ALA A 346 0.86 12.81 21.84
CA ALA A 346 1.28 14.19 22.05
C ALA A 346 1.41 14.54 23.54
N ALA A 347 0.49 14.04 24.37
CA ALA A 347 0.47 14.34 25.81
C ALA A 347 1.49 13.52 26.61
N THR A 348 1.74 12.27 26.24
CA THR A 348 2.51 11.32 27.07
C THR A 348 3.83 10.88 26.46
N GLY A 349 3.99 11.02 25.13
CA GLY A 349 5.08 10.37 24.39
C GLY A 349 4.95 8.85 24.27
N PHE A 350 3.87 8.25 24.78
CA PHE A 350 3.66 6.81 24.73
C PHE A 350 2.89 6.40 23.46
N SER A 351 3.52 5.58 22.62
CA SER A 351 3.00 5.24 21.29
C SER A 351 2.03 4.05 21.27
N GLN A 352 1.77 3.38 22.41
CA GLN A 352 0.88 2.20 22.51
C GLN A 352 1.15 1.14 21.42
N ASP A 353 2.43 0.76 21.26
CA ASP A 353 2.94 -0.13 20.21
C ASP A 353 2.77 0.37 18.76
N LEU A 354 2.07 1.47 18.52
CA LEU A 354 1.84 2.07 17.20
C LEU A 354 2.90 3.15 16.90
N PHE A 355 4.00 2.72 16.29
CA PHE A 355 5.10 3.60 15.86
C PHE A 355 5.46 3.31 14.40
N PRO A 356 5.78 4.34 13.59
CA PRO A 356 6.06 4.18 12.17
C PRO A 356 7.36 3.43 11.89
N HIS A 357 7.39 2.68 10.80
CA HIS A 357 8.55 1.92 10.34
C HIS A 357 9.48 2.76 9.45
N SER A 358 8.91 3.63 8.60
CA SER A 358 9.60 4.51 7.68
C SER A 358 10.46 5.55 8.40
N LEU A 359 11.63 5.90 7.84
CA LEU A 359 12.52 6.90 8.44
C LEU A 359 11.81 8.25 8.64
N PHE A 360 11.11 8.75 7.62
CA PHE A 360 10.42 10.02 7.68
C PHE A 360 9.18 9.97 8.58
N GLY A 361 8.46 8.85 8.62
CA GLY A 361 7.39 8.63 9.59
C GLY A 361 7.92 8.69 11.02
N LYS A 362 9.07 8.07 11.31
CA LYS A 362 9.72 8.14 12.64
C LYS A 362 10.05 9.57 13.02
N ILE A 363 10.62 10.35 12.10
CA ILE A 363 10.92 11.77 12.33
C ILE A 363 9.64 12.54 12.65
N ALA A 364 8.59 12.37 11.86
CA ALA A 364 7.30 13.03 12.10
C ALA A 364 6.69 12.62 13.45
N ALA A 365 6.77 11.34 13.83
CA ALA A 365 6.29 10.86 15.12
C ALA A 365 7.09 11.46 16.29
N THR A 366 8.41 11.59 16.18
CA THR A 366 9.23 12.21 17.24
C THR A 366 8.89 13.68 17.49
N ILE A 367 8.38 14.40 16.48
CA ILE A 367 7.98 15.80 16.61
C ILE A 367 6.67 15.95 17.43
N ILE A 368 5.78 14.95 17.39
CA ILE A 368 4.45 15.02 18.02
C ILE A 368 4.51 15.30 19.54
N PRO A 369 5.26 14.54 20.36
CA PRO A 369 5.37 14.81 21.80
C PRO A 369 6.05 16.14 22.12
N ILE A 370 7.01 16.57 21.29
CA ILE A 370 7.71 17.86 21.48
C ILE A 370 6.73 19.02 21.36
N ILE A 371 5.80 18.95 20.40
CA ILE A 371 4.77 19.98 20.20
C ILE A 371 3.69 19.90 21.27
N GLY A 372 3.25 18.69 21.62
CA GLY A 372 2.24 18.49 22.67
C GLY A 372 2.71 19.01 24.02
N LEU A 373 3.89 18.60 24.48
CA LEU A 373 4.47 19.02 25.75
C LEU A 373 5.03 20.46 25.70
N GLY A 374 5.71 20.82 24.60
CA GLY A 374 6.33 22.13 24.42
C GLY A 374 5.31 23.26 24.23
N GLY A 375 4.17 23.00 23.59
CA GLY A 375 3.08 23.97 23.44
C GLY A 375 2.47 24.37 24.79
N VAL A 376 2.32 23.42 25.72
CA VAL A 376 1.83 23.68 27.07
C VAL A 376 2.81 24.56 27.85
N VAL A 377 4.12 24.24 27.81
CA VAL A 377 5.16 25.03 28.51
C VAL A 377 5.27 26.45 27.94
N PHE A 378 5.21 26.62 26.62
CA PHE A 378 5.26 27.93 25.97
C PHE A 378 4.09 28.83 26.39
N VAL A 379 2.88 28.27 26.47
CA VAL A 379 1.67 28.96 26.93
C VAL A 379 1.85 29.50 28.36
N PHE A 380 2.36 28.67 29.27
CA PHE A 380 2.57 29.09 30.66
C PHE A 380 3.60 30.24 30.76
N ASN A 381 4.69 30.15 30.00
CA ASN A 381 5.78 31.13 30.06
C ASN A 381 5.42 32.48 29.41
N VAL A 382 4.57 32.48 28.38
CA VAL A 382 4.04 33.71 27.77
C VAL A 382 2.95 34.36 28.63
N SER A 383 2.13 33.55 29.32
CA SER A 383 1.12 34.05 30.27
C SER A 383 1.74 34.75 31.48
N GLU A 384 2.89 34.30 31.97
CA GLU A 384 3.62 34.97 33.07
C GLU A 384 4.16 36.34 32.64
N LYS A 385 4.65 36.47 31.39
CA LYS A 385 5.21 37.73 30.88
C LYS A 385 4.18 38.82 30.56
N GLN A 386 2.90 38.49 30.43
CA GLN A 386 1.82 39.49 30.24
C GLN A 386 1.22 40.00 31.55
N ASN A 387 1.59 39.43 32.70
CA ASN A 387 1.10 39.82 34.03
C ASN A 387 2.11 40.68 34.83
N PHE A 388 3.12 41.25 34.17
CA PHE A 388 4.10 42.18 34.76
C PHE A 388 4.13 43.52 34.04
#